data_AF-A0AAD7W3Y4-F1
#
_entry.id   AF-A0AAD7W3Y4-F1
#
_cell.length_a   1.000
_cell.length_b   1.000
_cell.length_c   1.000
_cell.angle_alpha   90.00
_cell.angle_beta   90.00
_cell.angle_gamma   90.00
#
_symmetry.space_group_name_H-M   'P 1'
#
loop_
_entity.id
_entity.type
_entity.pdbx_description
1 polymer ?
#
loop_
_entity_poly.entity_id
_entity_poly.type
_entity_poly.pdbx_seq_one_letter_code
_entity_poly.pdbx_strand_id
1 'polypeptide(L)'
;MRPSTPGNTEYVSQRHSCVMSRAMEKLLFLLVLLTGSYCHTENEDLSGKVFVFPRRSDVDNVKLFPSHYHSGLDAMTICLRFLSGDKDEQTIFSMATTDHHNSPLLYKHADRYMVYVPDTTVVFWGLPNELNKWHSFCFTWASNTGLVQLWVDGVGSAKQLA
;
A
#
# COMPACT_ATOMS: atom_id res chain seq x y z
N MET A 1 14.79 3.34 -14.52
CA MET A 1 14.53 4.51 -13.65
C MET A 1 15.61 4.55 -12.57
N ARG A 2 16.08 5.75 -12.20
CA ARG A 2 17.35 5.97 -11.46
C ARG A 2 17.39 5.27 -10.09
N PRO A 3 18.56 4.76 -9.63
CA PRO A 3 18.71 4.27 -8.26
C PRO A 3 18.68 5.44 -7.28
N SER A 4 17.75 5.42 -6.32
CA SER A 4 17.71 6.37 -5.21
C SER A 4 18.66 5.90 -4.10
N THR A 5 19.66 6.71 -3.76
CA THR A 5 20.57 6.55 -2.63
C THR A 5 19.82 6.46 -1.29
N PRO A 6 20.31 5.65 -0.31
CA PRO A 6 19.71 5.51 1.00
C PRO A 6 20.14 6.67 1.91
N GLY A 7 19.51 7.84 1.76
CA GLY A 7 19.92 9.06 2.46
C GLY A 7 18.92 9.60 3.48
N ASN A 8 17.63 9.68 3.13
CA ASN A 8 16.66 10.48 3.90
C ASN A 8 15.31 9.77 4.03
N THR A 9 15.29 8.50 4.45
CA THR A 9 14.02 7.81 4.69
C THR A 9 13.43 8.26 6.01
N GLU A 10 12.43 9.13 5.96
CA GLU A 10 11.67 9.56 7.13
C GLU A 10 10.59 8.52 7.49
N TYR A 11 10.38 8.31 8.80
CA TYR A 11 9.42 7.36 9.33
C TYR A 11 8.04 7.99 9.49
N VAL A 12 7.00 7.35 8.94
CA VAL A 12 5.63 7.79 9.19
C VAL A 12 5.17 7.23 10.55
N SER A 13 5.07 8.09 11.56
CA SER A 13 4.40 7.76 12.83
C SER A 13 2.92 8.08 12.68
N GLN A 14 2.05 7.08 12.78
CA GLN A 14 0.60 7.26 12.81
C GLN A 14 0.16 7.93 14.12
N ARG A 15 0.42 9.24 14.26
CA ARG A 15 -0.27 10.10 15.20
C ARG A 15 -1.04 11.12 14.39
N HIS A 16 -2.36 11.08 14.52
CA HIS A 16 -3.24 12.17 14.12
C HIS A 16 -2.79 13.43 14.89
N SER A 17 -2.04 14.31 14.25
CA SER A 17 -1.61 15.57 14.87
C SER A 17 -2.73 16.60 14.71
N CYS A 18 -3.56 16.75 15.75
CA CYS A 18 -4.43 17.90 15.89
C CYS A 18 -3.62 19.02 16.57
N VAL A 19 -3.33 20.10 15.85
CA VAL A 19 -2.67 21.28 16.41
C VAL A 19 -3.73 22.10 17.16
N MET A 20 -3.75 22.00 18.49
CA MET A 20 -4.54 22.89 19.34
C MET A 20 -3.78 24.20 19.58
N SER A 21 -4.15 25.27 18.86
CA SER A 21 -3.60 26.61 19.11
C SER A 21 -4.09 27.16 20.46
N ARG A 22 -3.17 27.51 21.35
CA ARG A 22 -3.45 28.22 22.62
C ARG A 22 -3.28 29.73 22.41
N ALA A 23 -4.31 30.53 22.71
CA ALA A 23 -4.22 31.74 23.59
C ALA A 23 -5.50 32.61 23.58
N MET A 24 -5.98 32.93 24.79
CA MET A 24 -6.55 34.19 25.33
C MET A 24 -6.72 35.39 24.35
N GLU A 25 -7.81 36.17 24.31
CA GLU A 25 -8.62 36.78 25.37
C GLU A 25 -10.09 37.02 24.92
N LYS A 26 -11.00 37.07 25.89
CA LYS A 26 -12.42 36.66 25.89
C LYS A 26 -13.41 37.32 24.90
N LEU A 27 -12.99 38.19 23.99
CA LEU A 27 -13.91 38.85 23.03
C LEU A 27 -13.70 38.38 21.58
N LEU A 28 -12.52 37.85 21.24
CA LEU A 28 -12.25 37.23 19.92
C LEU A 28 -12.82 35.80 19.82
N PHE A 29 -13.13 35.18 20.96
CA PHE A 29 -13.64 33.80 21.04
C PHE A 29 -14.98 33.59 20.33
N LEU A 30 -15.86 34.60 20.27
CA LEU A 30 -17.17 34.44 19.61
C LEU A 30 -17.06 34.35 18.08
N LEU A 31 -16.10 35.07 17.47
CA LEU A 31 -15.84 35.02 16.02
C LEU A 31 -15.17 33.71 15.61
N VAL A 32 -14.28 33.18 16.46
CA VAL A 32 -13.58 31.89 16.24
C VAL A 32 -14.53 30.69 16.35
N LEU A 33 -15.59 30.77 17.16
CA LEU A 33 -16.62 29.72 17.25
C LEU A 33 -17.54 29.68 16.01
N LEU A 34 -17.69 30.81 15.29
CA LEU A 34 -18.49 30.90 14.06
C LEU A 34 -17.70 30.46 12.82
N THR A 35 -16.38 30.61 12.82
CA THR A 35 -15.50 29.99 11.83
C THR A 35 -15.19 28.57 12.29
N GLY A 36 -16.14 27.67 12.09
CA GLY A 36 -16.02 26.26 12.45
C GLY A 36 -14.64 25.71 12.11
N SER A 37 -14.07 24.92 13.01
CA SER A 37 -12.82 24.19 12.80
C SER A 37 -12.96 23.32 11.57
N TYR A 38 -12.48 23.83 10.42
CA TYR A 38 -12.26 23.05 9.22
C TYR A 38 -11.13 22.08 9.54
N CYS A 39 -11.46 20.87 9.93
CA CYS A 39 -10.51 19.76 9.94
C CYS A 39 -10.25 19.42 8.46
N HIS A 40 -9.28 20.10 7.86
CA HIS A 40 -8.77 19.65 6.57
C HIS A 40 -8.07 18.32 6.80
N THR A 41 -8.65 17.24 6.27
CA THR A 41 -7.87 16.06 5.91
C THR A 41 -7.01 16.48 4.72
N GLU A 42 -5.82 17.00 5.02
CA GLU A 42 -4.79 17.12 4.00
C GLU A 42 -4.20 15.72 3.82
N ASN A 43 -4.16 15.26 2.57
CA ASN A 43 -3.41 14.05 2.25
C ASN A 43 -1.95 14.32 2.59
N GLU A 44 -1.40 13.58 3.54
CA GLU A 44 0.02 13.71 3.86
C GLU A 44 0.85 13.27 2.66
N ASP A 45 1.79 14.11 2.22
CA ASP A 45 2.77 13.70 1.22
C ASP A 45 3.72 12.67 1.84
N LEU A 46 3.68 11.45 1.27
CA LEU A 46 4.51 10.31 1.66
C LEU A 46 5.78 10.20 0.81
N SER A 47 6.08 11.18 -0.04
CA SER A 47 7.29 11.20 -0.86
C SER A 47 8.55 11.10 0.01
N GLY A 48 9.38 10.09 -0.25
CA GLY A 48 10.60 9.82 0.52
C GLY A 48 10.37 9.15 1.88
N LYS A 49 9.12 8.88 2.27
CA LYS A 49 8.77 8.24 3.54
C LYS A 49 8.43 6.77 3.37
N VAL A 50 8.47 6.02 4.48
CA VAL A 50 8.09 4.59 4.51
C VAL A 50 7.24 4.26 5.72
N PHE A 51 6.36 3.28 5.55
CA PHE A 51 5.71 2.61 6.66
C PHE A 51 6.65 1.53 7.24
N VAL A 52 6.75 1.49 8.56
CA VAL A 52 7.56 0.50 9.28
C VAL A 52 6.67 -0.37 10.14
N PHE A 53 6.80 -1.68 9.95
CA PHE A 53 6.15 -2.70 10.77
C PHE A 53 7.25 -3.36 11.62
N PRO A 54 7.46 -2.92 12.88
CA PRO A 54 8.67 -3.27 13.63
C PRO A 54 8.66 -4.71 14.19
N ARG A 55 7.52 -5.39 14.12
CA ARG A 55 7.31 -6.73 14.68
C ARG A 55 6.29 -7.48 13.84
N ARG A 56 6.30 -8.81 13.95
CA ARG A 56 5.24 -9.65 13.43
C ARG A 56 3.98 -9.46 14.29
N SER A 57 2.88 -9.13 13.65
CA SER A 57 1.60 -8.88 14.32
C SER A 57 0.45 -9.11 13.35
N ASP A 58 -0.70 -9.50 13.89
CA ASP A 58 -2.00 -9.62 13.23
C ASP A 58 -2.85 -8.34 13.33
N VAL A 59 -2.41 -7.35 14.12
CA VAL A 59 -3.12 -6.07 14.33
C VAL A 59 -2.39 -4.86 13.75
N ASP A 60 -1.07 -4.92 13.55
CA ASP A 60 -0.30 -3.81 13.00
C ASP A 60 -0.54 -3.72 11.48
N ASN A 61 -1.40 -2.81 11.03
CA ASN A 61 -1.77 -2.62 9.62
C ASN A 61 -1.93 -1.13 9.26
N VAL A 62 -1.78 -0.82 7.97
CA VAL A 62 -2.07 0.50 7.39
C VAL A 62 -3.25 0.35 6.43
N LYS A 63 -4.30 1.14 6.63
CA LYS A 63 -5.43 1.22 5.70
C LYS A 63 -5.21 2.36 4.71
N LEU A 64 -5.29 2.04 3.43
CA LEU A 64 -5.21 3.01 2.36
C LEU A 64 -6.62 3.33 1.86
N PHE A 65 -6.95 4.61 1.78
CA PHE A 65 -8.23 5.08 1.28
C PHE A 65 -8.00 5.73 -0.09
N PRO A 66 -8.49 5.12 -1.19
CA PRO A 66 -8.35 5.72 -2.50
C PRO A 66 -9.20 6.99 -2.59
N SER A 67 -8.70 8.02 -3.29
CA SER A 67 -9.45 9.26 -3.52
C SER A 67 -10.67 9.06 -4.40
N HIS A 68 -10.66 8.01 -5.23
CA HIS A 68 -11.75 7.62 -6.11
C HIS A 68 -12.04 6.14 -5.94
N TYR A 69 -13.31 5.81 -5.77
CA TYR A 69 -13.80 4.44 -5.73
C TYR A 69 -14.66 4.17 -6.95
N HIS A 70 -14.40 3.05 -7.63
CA HIS A 70 -15.22 2.57 -8.73
C HIS A 70 -15.90 1.26 -8.31
N SER A 71 -17.21 1.16 -8.56
CA SER A 71 -17.94 -0.10 -8.36
C SER A 71 -17.55 -1.07 -9.47
N GLY A 72 -16.75 -2.07 -9.13
CA GLY A 72 -16.20 -3.03 -10.08
C GLY A 72 -14.84 -2.57 -10.63
N LEU A 73 -13.84 -3.46 -10.56
CA LEU A 73 -12.52 -3.24 -11.13
C LEU A 73 -12.38 -4.17 -12.35
N ASP A 74 -12.38 -3.61 -13.55
CA ASP A 74 -12.14 -4.38 -14.78
C ASP A 74 -10.64 -4.55 -15.05
N ALA A 75 -9.84 -3.60 -14.60
CA ALA A 75 -8.40 -3.67 -14.66
C ALA A 75 -7.80 -2.89 -13.50
N MET A 76 -6.63 -3.34 -13.04
CA MET A 76 -5.90 -2.64 -11.99
C MET A 76 -4.40 -2.79 -12.15
N THR A 77 -3.68 -1.83 -11.58
CA THR A 77 -2.22 -1.87 -11.45
C THR A 77 -1.87 -1.42 -10.03
N ILE A 78 -1.05 -2.21 -9.34
CA ILE A 78 -0.54 -1.88 -8.00
C ILE A 78 0.99 -1.90 -8.08
N CYS A 79 1.62 -0.81 -7.69
CA CYS A 79 3.07 -0.71 -7.57
C CYS A 79 3.45 -0.20 -6.18
N LEU A 80 4.41 -0.86 -5.56
CA LEU A 80 4.97 -0.47 -4.27
C LEU A 80 6.42 -0.90 -4.15
N ARG A 81 7.10 -0.40 -3.12
CA ARG A 81 8.43 -0.87 -2.72
C ARG A 81 8.35 -1.42 -1.31
N PHE A 82 8.98 -2.57 -1.09
CA PHE A 82 9.09 -3.15 0.24
C PHE A 82 10.50 -3.66 0.50
N LEU A 83 10.87 -3.74 1.77
CA LEU A 83 12.07 -4.40 2.25
C LEU A 83 11.67 -5.24 3.44
N SER A 84 12.03 -6.53 3.42
CA SER A 84 11.81 -7.40 4.57
C SER A 84 13.01 -8.32 4.80
N GLY A 85 13.37 -8.50 6.06
CA GLY A 85 14.31 -9.52 6.50
C GLY A 85 13.64 -10.86 6.83
N ASP A 86 12.30 -10.92 6.80
CA ASP A 86 11.56 -12.14 7.11
C ASP A 86 11.51 -13.06 5.89
N LYS A 87 11.89 -14.32 6.12
CA LYS A 87 11.85 -15.38 5.12
C LYS A 87 10.47 -16.02 5.00
N ASP A 88 9.66 -15.89 6.04
CA ASP A 88 8.33 -16.49 6.09
C ASP A 88 7.37 -15.81 5.11
N GLU A 89 6.15 -16.35 5.09
CA GLU A 89 5.09 -15.85 4.25
C GLU A 89 4.56 -14.50 4.74
N GLN A 90 4.33 -13.59 3.80
CA GLN A 90 3.97 -12.21 4.10
C GLN A 90 2.92 -11.68 3.13
N THR A 91 1.88 -11.07 3.67
CA THR A 91 0.97 -10.21 2.90
C THR A 91 1.66 -8.89 2.64
N ILE A 92 1.93 -8.59 1.37
CA ILE A 92 2.56 -7.33 0.95
C ILE A 92 1.49 -6.26 0.72
N PHE A 93 0.35 -6.64 0.16
CA PHE A 93 -0.80 -5.78 -0.04
C PHE A 93 -2.08 -6.61 -0.02
N SER A 94 -3.13 -6.09 0.59
CA SER A 94 -4.46 -6.72 0.58
C SER A 94 -5.51 -5.64 0.35
N MET A 95 -6.41 -5.93 -0.58
CA MET A 95 -7.65 -5.20 -0.77
C MET A 95 -8.76 -6.24 -0.91
N ALA A 96 -9.81 -6.09 -0.10
CA ALA A 96 -11.04 -6.85 -0.26
C ALA A 96 -12.05 -5.99 -1.01
N THR A 97 -12.79 -6.59 -1.92
CA THR A 97 -13.98 -5.96 -2.50
C THR A 97 -15.21 -6.45 -1.73
N THR A 98 -16.37 -5.84 -1.97
CA THR A 98 -17.64 -6.30 -1.36
C THR A 98 -17.93 -7.76 -1.68
N ASP A 99 -17.55 -8.18 -2.89
CA ASP A 99 -17.96 -9.47 -3.46
C ASP A 99 -16.85 -10.53 -3.35
N HIS A 100 -15.59 -10.11 -3.17
CA HIS A 100 -14.44 -11.01 -3.11
C HIS A 100 -13.55 -10.68 -1.92
N HIS A 101 -13.51 -11.61 -0.96
CA HIS A 101 -12.51 -11.62 0.10
C HIS A 101 -11.12 -11.84 -0.50
N ASN A 102 -10.12 -11.08 -0.02
CA ASN A 102 -8.72 -11.24 -0.40
C ASN A 102 -8.43 -11.08 -1.91
N SER A 103 -9.18 -10.21 -2.61
CA SER A 103 -8.95 -9.96 -4.03
C SER A 103 -8.98 -8.46 -4.35
N PRO A 104 -7.82 -7.88 -4.76
CA PRO A 104 -6.51 -8.49 -4.91
C PRO A 104 -5.76 -8.71 -3.59
N LEU A 105 -5.03 -9.82 -3.46
CA LEU A 105 -4.04 -10.08 -2.41
C LEU A 105 -2.69 -10.36 -3.06
N LEU A 106 -1.67 -9.57 -2.69
CA LEU A 106 -0.28 -9.76 -3.09
C LEU A 106 0.47 -10.43 -1.94
N TYR A 107 0.91 -11.66 -2.18
CA TYR A 107 1.46 -12.52 -1.15
C TYR A 107 2.86 -13.01 -1.53
N LYS A 108 3.81 -12.84 -0.62
CA LYS A 108 5.17 -13.34 -0.73
C LYS A 108 5.27 -14.65 0.05
N HIS A 109 5.83 -15.67 -0.58
CA HIS A 109 6.28 -16.90 0.06
C HIS A 109 7.81 -16.98 -0.03
N ALA A 110 8.42 -18.00 0.58
CA ALA A 110 9.88 -18.19 0.59
C ALA A 110 10.52 -18.26 -0.81
N ASP A 111 9.82 -18.82 -1.80
CA ASP A 111 10.35 -19.20 -3.11
C ASP A 111 9.49 -18.73 -4.30
N ARG A 112 8.38 -18.05 -4.02
CA ARG A 112 7.37 -17.66 -5.01
C ARG A 112 6.58 -16.46 -4.55
N TYR A 113 5.93 -15.81 -5.51
CA TYR A 113 4.86 -14.84 -5.24
C TYR A 113 3.52 -15.44 -5.65
N MET A 114 2.50 -15.17 -4.84
CA MET A 114 1.14 -15.59 -5.10
C MET A 114 0.29 -14.33 -5.19
N VAL A 115 -0.47 -14.22 -6.27
CA VAL A 115 -1.41 -13.13 -6.46
C VAL A 115 -2.80 -13.70 -6.54
N TYR A 116 -3.66 -13.29 -5.62
CA TYR A 116 -5.06 -13.62 -5.63
C TYR A 116 -5.76 -12.51 -6.41
N VAL A 117 -6.51 -12.92 -7.42
CA VAL A 117 -7.42 -12.07 -8.20
C VAL A 117 -8.82 -12.69 -8.08
N PRO A 118 -9.89 -12.07 -8.61
CA PRO A 118 -11.22 -12.63 -8.45
C PRO A 118 -11.25 -14.11 -8.86
N ASP A 119 -11.79 -14.94 -7.96
CA ASP A 119 -12.00 -16.38 -8.12
C ASP A 119 -10.77 -17.27 -8.37
N THR A 120 -9.55 -16.73 -8.35
CA THR A 120 -8.35 -17.53 -8.65
C THR A 120 -7.06 -17.01 -8.01
N THR A 121 -6.06 -17.89 -7.95
CA THR A 121 -4.72 -17.60 -7.44
C THR A 121 -3.67 -17.90 -8.49
N VAL A 122 -2.80 -16.93 -8.76
CA VAL A 122 -1.73 -17.02 -9.74
C VAL A 122 -0.39 -17.12 -9.02
N VAL A 123 0.37 -18.16 -9.33
CA VAL A 123 1.67 -18.42 -8.71
C VAL A 123 2.81 -18.08 -9.66
N PHE A 124 3.72 -17.21 -9.22
CA PHE A 124 4.90 -16.76 -9.95
C PHE A 124 6.18 -17.28 -9.31
N TRP A 125 7.00 -17.97 -10.10
CA TRP A 125 8.26 -18.58 -9.69
C TRP A 125 9.45 -17.86 -10.31
N GLY A 126 10.63 -17.98 -9.70
CA GLY A 126 11.89 -17.51 -10.28
C GLY A 126 12.06 -15.99 -10.34
N LEU A 127 11.19 -15.23 -9.66
CA LEU A 127 11.35 -13.79 -9.50
C LEU A 127 12.32 -13.48 -8.34
N PRO A 128 13.04 -12.33 -8.38
CA PRO A 128 13.89 -11.89 -7.28
C PRO A 128 13.15 -11.87 -5.94
N ASN A 129 13.77 -12.36 -4.85
CA ASN A 129 13.13 -12.50 -3.53
C ASN A 129 14.17 -12.48 -2.38
N GLU A 130 15.29 -11.79 -2.57
CA GLU A 130 16.39 -11.73 -1.60
C GLU A 130 15.99 -10.97 -0.31
N LEU A 131 16.31 -11.54 0.85
CA LEU A 131 16.03 -10.89 2.13
C LEU A 131 16.87 -9.63 2.34
N ASN A 132 16.34 -8.67 3.11
CA ASN A 132 16.98 -7.40 3.44
C ASN A 132 17.38 -6.54 2.22
N LYS A 133 16.68 -6.73 1.11
CA LYS A 133 16.83 -5.94 -0.11
C LYS A 133 15.54 -5.18 -0.39
N TRP A 134 15.68 -3.97 -0.95
CA TRP A 134 14.54 -3.25 -1.47
C TRP A 134 14.06 -3.92 -2.76
N HIS A 135 12.81 -4.37 -2.76
CA HIS A 135 12.13 -4.87 -3.94
C HIS A 135 11.18 -3.82 -4.48
N SER A 136 11.25 -3.56 -5.79
CA SER A 136 10.21 -2.82 -6.52
C SER A 136 9.23 -3.83 -7.10
N PHE A 137 7.99 -3.81 -6.61
CA PHE A 137 6.96 -4.79 -6.92
C PHE A 137 5.82 -4.10 -7.65
N CYS A 138 5.49 -4.56 -8.86
CA CYS A 138 4.36 -4.08 -9.64
C CYS A 138 3.52 -5.26 -10.12
N PHE A 139 2.21 -5.17 -9.99
CA PHE A 139 1.25 -6.18 -10.42
C PHE A 139 0.19 -5.53 -11.32
N THR A 140 -0.24 -6.25 -12.35
CA THR A 140 -1.40 -5.87 -13.18
C THR A 140 -2.36 -7.06 -13.32
N TRP A 141 -3.65 -6.75 -13.41
CA TRP A 141 -4.68 -7.70 -13.80
C TRP A 141 -5.75 -7.00 -14.65
N ALA A 142 -6.30 -7.72 -15.61
CA ALA A 142 -7.44 -7.29 -16.41
C ALA A 142 -8.46 -8.44 -16.58
N SER A 143 -9.71 -8.18 -16.19
CA SER A 143 -10.84 -9.13 -16.24
C SER A 143 -11.16 -9.55 -17.68
N ASN A 144 -11.10 -8.60 -18.62
CA ASN A 144 -11.48 -8.81 -20.02
C ASN A 144 -10.61 -9.81 -20.79
N THR A 145 -9.35 -10.00 -20.38
CA THR A 145 -8.36 -10.85 -21.04
C THR A 145 -7.88 -11.98 -20.15
N GLY A 146 -8.18 -11.92 -18.85
CA GLY A 146 -7.60 -12.78 -17.84
C GLY A 146 -6.09 -12.58 -17.65
N LEU A 147 -5.50 -11.52 -18.22
CA LEU A 147 -4.07 -11.32 -18.18
C LEU A 147 -3.65 -10.84 -16.78
N VAL A 148 -2.71 -11.56 -16.17
CA VAL A 148 -2.08 -11.23 -14.90
C VAL A 148 -0.58 -11.11 -15.12
N GLN A 149 0.01 -9.99 -14.71
CA GLN A 149 1.45 -9.77 -14.83
C GLN A 149 2.03 -9.29 -13.51
N LEU A 150 3.26 -9.72 -13.26
CA LEU A 150 4.02 -9.38 -12.08
C LEU A 150 5.45 -9.01 -12.48
N TRP A 151 5.93 -7.88 -11.95
CA TRP A 151 7.32 -7.44 -12.08
C TRP A 151 7.92 -7.26 -10.70
N VAL A 152 9.07 -7.88 -10.47
CA VAL A 152 9.88 -7.70 -9.26
C VAL A 152 11.29 -7.31 -9.68
N ASP A 153 11.75 -6.15 -9.23
CA ASP A 153 13.03 -5.55 -9.58
C ASP A 153 13.28 -5.46 -11.10
N GLY A 154 12.21 -5.22 -11.86
CA GLY A 154 12.23 -5.13 -13.31
C GLY A 154 12.19 -6.48 -14.04
N VAL A 155 12.27 -7.60 -13.34
CA VAL A 155 12.06 -8.95 -13.92
C VAL A 155 10.57 -9.24 -13.97
N GLY A 156 10.03 -9.41 -15.17
CA GLY A 156 8.60 -9.62 -15.41
C GLY A 156 8.23 -11.08 -15.65
N SER A 157 7.02 -11.46 -15.23
CA SER A 157 6.36 -12.72 -15.58
C SER A 157 4.88 -12.46 -15.84
N ALA A 158 4.29 -13.17 -16.78
CA ALA A 158 2.89 -13.02 -17.17
C ALA A 158 2.19 -14.38 -17.23
N LYS A 159 0.91 -14.41 -16.84
CA LYS A 159 0.02 -15.56 -16.98
C LYS A 159 -1.31 -15.09 -17.51
N GLN A 160 -1.91 -15.87 -18.39
CA GLN A 160 -3.27 -15.66 -18.84
C GLN A 160 -4.17 -16.70 -18.18
N LEU A 161 -5.24 -16.25 -17.54
CA LEU A 161 -6.28 -17.09 -16.97
C LEU A 161 -7.17 -17.60 -18.09
N ALA A 162 -7.56 -18.87 -17.99
CA ALA A 162 -8.41 -19.55 -18.97
C ALA A 162 -9.89 -19.22 -18.76
#